data_AF-A0A357AR05-F1
#
_entry.id   AF-A0A357AR05-F1
#
_cell.length_a   1.000
_cell.length_b   1.000
_cell.length_c   1.000
_cell.angle_alpha   90.00
_cell.angle_beta   90.00
_cell.angle_gamma   90.00
#
_symmetry.space_group_name_H-M   'P 1'
#
loop_
_entity.id
_entity.type
_entity.pdbx_description
1 polymer ?
#
loop_
_entity_poly.entity_id
_entity_poly.type
_entity_poly.pdbx_seq_one_letter_code
_entity_poly.pdbx_strand_id
1 'polypeptide(L)'
;MIYDIIAVNLSYFLALLLRFDLKYTKIDQTYLDAFKQSAPIYTVFCIIVFMLLKLYRSIWRFASYIELMRIMAACFITTIFNCIFVTVAFVRMPLVYYVFGAILQCVFLLVARFSYRLFLVIYEAKLKSKVKDVPKIMIIGAGSAGQMILRDINRSDYTDERVACVIDDDESKWGRYIEEVPVVGGRDEIMAAAKKYGISKIYIALPSASAADKRDIINICQETGCVLKNLPGMYQLVLGQVTASQMRNVDIEDLLGREPIKADMTDVFNIIAGKTVLVTGGGGSIGSELCRQIAKHNPKRLIIFDIYENNAYAIQLELREKYPNLKLETLIGSVRDSRKIFQVFQKYRPEIVYHAAAHKHVPLMEDSPCEAIKNNAIGTYKTAYAAMTNGCERFVLISTDKAVNPTNIMG
;
A
#
# COMPACT_ATOMS: atom_id res chain seq x y z
N MET A 1 5.19 33.90 26.93
CA MET A 1 5.81 34.96 27.77
C MET A 1 4.82 36.09 28.07
N ILE A 2 4.36 36.89 27.11
CA ILE A 2 3.38 37.98 27.37
C ILE A 2 2.11 37.45 28.04
N TYR A 3 1.55 36.36 27.51
CA TYR A 3 0.40 35.70 28.13
C TYR A 3 0.70 35.25 29.57
N ASP A 4 1.86 34.65 29.83
CA ASP A 4 2.22 34.16 31.16
C ASP A 4 2.34 35.31 32.18
N ILE A 5 2.85 36.47 31.75
CA ILE A 5 2.90 37.69 32.57
C ILE A 5 1.48 38.12 32.96
N ILE A 6 0.57 38.17 32.00
CA ILE A 6 -0.83 38.55 32.24
C ILE A 6 -1.49 37.53 33.17
N ALA A 7 -1.32 36.23 32.89
CA ALA A 7 -1.92 35.15 33.65
C ALA A 7 -1.49 35.14 35.13
N VAL A 8 -0.20 35.32 35.41
CA VAL A 8 0.34 35.34 36.78
C VAL A 8 -0.16 36.55 37.57
N ASN A 9 -0.21 37.73 36.96
CA ASN A 9 -0.70 38.92 37.67
C ASN A 9 -2.22 38.87 37.85
N LEU A 10 -2.93 38.42 36.83
CA LEU A 10 -4.39 38.29 36.86
C LEU A 10 -4.84 37.24 37.88
N SER A 11 -4.14 36.11 38.01
CA SER A 11 -4.51 35.06 38.96
C SER A 11 -4.50 35.55 40.41
N TYR A 12 -3.44 36.23 40.82
CA TYR A 12 -3.30 36.76 42.17
C TYR A 12 -4.17 37.99 42.42
N PHE A 13 -4.39 38.83 41.41
CA PHE A 13 -5.36 39.92 41.50
C PHE A 13 -6.80 39.40 41.67
N LEU A 14 -7.20 38.37 40.91
CA LEU A 14 -8.50 37.73 41.05
C LEU A 14 -8.66 37.02 42.40
N ALA A 15 -7.59 36.40 42.92
CA ALA A 15 -7.61 35.82 44.26
C ALA A 15 -7.80 36.87 45.35
N LEU A 16 -7.21 38.06 45.18
CA LEU A 16 -7.44 39.21 46.06
C LEU A 16 -8.88 39.72 45.96
N LEU A 17 -9.42 39.87 44.74
CA LEU A 17 -10.81 40.26 44.53
C LEU A 17 -11.79 39.26 45.16
N LEU A 18 -11.54 37.96 45.00
CA LEU A 18 -12.38 36.90 45.55
C LEU A 18 -12.44 36.96 47.08
N ARG A 19 -11.34 37.34 47.74
CA ARG A 19 -11.28 37.51 49.20
C ARG A 19 -12.21 38.63 49.70
N PHE A 20 -12.49 39.62 48.88
CA PHE A 20 -13.31 40.81 49.19
C PHE A 20 -14.65 40.83 48.42
N ASP A 21 -15.26 39.66 48.23
CA ASP A 21 -16.57 39.47 47.57
C ASP A 21 -16.65 40.06 46.15
N LEU A 22 -15.54 40.05 45.41
CA LEU A 22 -15.40 40.65 44.07
C LEU A 22 -15.65 42.16 44.03
N LYS A 23 -15.62 42.85 45.18
CA LYS A 23 -15.79 44.30 45.28
C LYS A 23 -14.44 44.98 45.46
N TYR A 24 -13.95 45.61 44.39
CA TYR A 24 -12.67 46.33 44.40
C TYR A 24 -12.59 47.40 45.50
N THR A 25 -13.68 48.13 45.74
CA THR A 25 -13.78 49.18 46.77
C THR A 25 -13.67 48.68 48.21
N LYS A 26 -13.79 47.37 48.45
CA LYS A 26 -13.63 46.76 49.78
C LYS A 26 -12.21 46.27 50.07
N ILE A 27 -11.31 46.31 49.09
CA ILE A 27 -9.93 45.86 49.27
C ILE A 27 -9.19 46.91 50.11
N ASP A 28 -8.63 46.48 51.25
CA ASP A 28 -7.76 47.33 52.07
C ASP A 28 -6.57 47.83 51.23
N GLN A 29 -6.30 49.14 51.28
CA GLN A 29 -5.19 49.78 50.57
C GLN A 29 -3.85 49.11 50.89
N THR A 30 -3.66 48.63 52.12
CA THR A 30 -2.43 47.93 52.56
C THR A 30 -2.16 46.68 51.71
N TYR A 31 -3.19 45.88 51.42
CA TYR A 31 -3.05 44.67 50.59
C TYR A 31 -2.93 45.01 49.11
N LEU A 32 -3.63 46.06 48.65
CA LEU A 32 -3.56 46.49 47.27
C LEU A 32 -2.16 47.03 46.91
N ASP A 33 -1.55 47.81 47.80
CA ASP A 33 -0.22 48.37 47.59
C ASP A 33 0.87 47.31 47.74
N ALA A 34 0.73 46.37 48.68
CA ALA A 34 1.60 45.20 48.76
C ALA A 34 1.52 44.34 47.49
N PHE A 35 0.33 44.15 46.89
CA PHE A 35 0.20 43.48 45.59
C PHE A 35 0.93 44.25 44.48
N LYS A 36 0.70 45.56 44.33
CA LYS A 36 1.34 46.38 43.28
C LYS A 36 2.87 46.38 43.37
N GLN A 37 3.43 46.44 44.59
CA GLN A 37 4.88 46.46 44.80
C GLN A 37 5.51 45.08 44.62
N SER A 38 4.82 44.01 45.06
CA SER A 38 5.31 42.64 44.95
C SER A 38 5.16 42.03 43.55
N ALA A 39 4.13 42.43 42.79
CA ALA A 39 3.74 41.85 41.50
C ALA A 39 4.85 41.86 40.42
N PRO A 40 5.58 42.98 40.17
CA PRO A 40 6.67 42.98 39.19
C PRO A 40 7.79 42.01 39.55
N ILE A 41 8.20 41.98 40.82
CA ILE A 41 9.26 41.11 41.33
C ILE A 41 8.85 39.65 41.21
N TYR A 42 7.61 39.35 41.61
CA TYR A 42 7.04 38.01 41.51
C TYR A 42 6.96 37.53 40.06
N THR A 43 6.55 38.42 39.14
CA THR A 43 6.48 38.12 37.70
C THR A 43 7.86 37.79 37.14
N VAL A 44 8.89 38.58 37.45
CA VAL A 44 10.27 38.31 37.01
C VAL A 44 10.74 36.95 37.53
N PHE A 45 10.49 36.65 38.81
CA PHE A 45 10.83 35.36 39.39
C PHE A 45 10.11 34.20 38.68
N CYS A 46 8.80 34.33 38.41
CA CYS A 46 8.04 33.32 37.68
C CYS A 46 8.62 33.06 36.28
N ILE A 47 8.99 34.13 35.54
CA ILE A 47 9.59 33.98 34.22
C ILE A 47 10.91 33.21 34.31
N ILE A 48 11.76 33.52 35.29
CA ILE A 48 13.03 32.80 35.53
C ILE A 48 12.76 31.32 35.81
N VAL A 49 11.84 31.00 36.72
CA VAL A 49 11.48 29.61 37.03
C VAL A 49 10.93 28.88 35.80
N PHE A 50 10.07 29.54 35.02
CA PHE A 50 9.51 28.95 33.79
C PHE A 50 10.60 28.72 32.72
N MET A 51 11.61 29.59 32.63
CA MET A 51 12.78 29.39 31.77
C MET A 51 13.64 28.21 32.24
N LEU A 52 13.94 28.11 33.54
CA LEU A 52 14.76 27.04 34.12
C LEU A 52 14.10 25.67 33.97
N LEU A 53 12.79 25.58 34.19
CA LEU A 53 12.00 24.37 33.99
C LEU A 53 11.69 24.09 32.51
N LYS A 54 12.26 24.88 31.60
CA LYS A 54 12.17 24.72 30.13
C LYS A 54 10.73 24.77 29.58
N LEU A 55 9.82 25.51 30.23
CA LEU A 55 8.43 25.65 29.78
C LEU A 55 8.32 26.38 28.42
N TYR A 56 9.34 27.16 28.02
CA TYR A 56 9.36 27.88 26.74
C TYR A 56 10.07 27.13 25.60
N ARG A 57 10.79 26.05 25.90
CA ARG A 57 11.54 25.26 24.91
C ARG A 57 10.86 23.94 24.54
N SER A 58 9.68 23.68 25.10
CA SER A 58 8.97 22.43 24.83
C SER A 58 8.31 22.45 23.45
N ILE A 59 8.49 21.37 22.69
CA ILE A 59 7.84 21.19 21.39
C ILE A 59 6.39 20.74 21.66
N TRP A 60 5.48 21.70 21.58
CA TRP A 60 4.04 21.61 21.90
C TRP A 60 3.27 20.48 21.20
N ARG A 61 3.88 19.84 20.19
CA ARG A 61 3.29 18.76 19.39
C ARG A 61 3.25 17.41 20.12
N PHE A 62 4.11 17.19 21.14
CA PHE A 62 4.24 15.91 21.86
C PHE A 62 4.05 16.05 23.38
N ALA A 63 3.23 17.03 23.78
CA ALA A 63 2.93 17.33 25.18
C ALA A 63 2.39 16.10 25.94
N SER A 64 3.25 15.55 26.81
CA SER A 64 3.02 14.35 27.64
C SER A 64 2.78 14.74 29.10
N TYR A 65 2.49 13.76 29.95
CA TYR A 65 2.44 13.86 31.43
C TYR A 65 3.63 14.63 32.04
N ILE A 66 4.79 14.59 31.39
CA ILE A 66 6.01 15.31 31.81
C ILE A 66 5.82 16.83 31.83
N GLU A 67 5.07 17.40 30.87
CA GLU A 67 4.83 18.85 30.85
C GLU A 67 3.88 19.28 31.97
N LEU A 68 2.85 18.48 32.24
CA LEU A 68 1.96 18.70 33.39
C LEU A 68 2.76 18.72 34.69
N MET A 69 3.66 17.75 34.89
CA MET A 69 4.52 17.71 36.08
C MET A 69 5.44 18.92 36.18
N ARG A 70 5.99 19.43 35.07
CA ARG A 70 6.81 20.67 35.06
C ARG A 70 5.99 21.91 35.42
N ILE A 71 4.75 22.01 34.94
CA ILE A 71 3.84 23.13 35.28
C ILE A 71 3.48 23.07 36.76
N MET A 72 3.16 21.89 37.29
CA MET A 72 2.86 21.68 38.70
C MET A 72 4.06 22.06 39.59
N ALA A 73 5.27 21.59 39.23
CA ALA A 73 6.49 21.95 39.93
C ALA A 73 6.77 23.46 39.88
N ALA A 74 6.57 24.10 38.73
CA ALA A 74 6.74 25.54 38.57
C ALA A 74 5.75 26.34 39.44
N CYS A 75 4.48 25.93 39.46
CA CYS A 75 3.46 26.57 40.29
C CYS A 75 3.77 26.38 41.78
N PHE A 76 4.23 25.21 42.19
CA PHE A 76 4.61 24.93 43.57
C PHE A 76 5.79 25.82 44.04
N ILE A 77 6.88 25.86 43.27
CA ILE A 77 8.06 26.68 43.57
C ILE A 77 7.71 28.17 43.64
N THR A 78 6.95 28.66 42.65
CA THR A 78 6.55 30.07 42.59
C THR A 78 5.57 30.44 43.70
N THR A 79 4.66 29.55 44.10
CA THR A 79 3.72 29.80 45.20
C THR A 79 4.43 29.85 46.54
N ILE A 80 5.37 28.93 46.80
CA ILE A 80 6.19 28.96 48.03
C ILE A 80 6.98 30.26 48.10
N PHE A 81 7.64 30.64 47.00
CA PHE A 81 8.36 31.90 46.92
C PHE A 81 7.45 33.10 47.21
N ASN A 82 6.28 33.18 46.58
CA ASN A 82 5.31 34.26 46.80
C ASN A 82 4.87 34.34 48.27
N CYS A 83 4.54 33.19 48.86
CA CYS A 83 4.12 33.09 50.26
C CYS A 83 5.17 33.64 51.22
N ILE A 84 6.42 33.21 51.07
CA ILE A 84 7.54 33.66 51.92
C ILE A 84 7.87 35.13 51.63
N PHE A 85 8.05 35.49 50.36
CA PHE A 85 8.48 36.81 49.94
C PHE A 85 7.49 37.89 50.38
N VAL A 86 6.21 37.73 50.09
CA VAL A 86 5.20 38.75 50.41
C VAL A 86 4.97 38.86 51.92
N THR A 87 5.00 37.72 52.65
CA THR A 87 4.83 37.72 54.11
C THR A 87 5.99 38.40 54.83
N VAL A 88 7.23 38.23 54.35
CA VAL A 88 8.43 38.79 55.00
C VAL A 88 8.70 40.24 54.57
N ALA A 89 8.54 40.56 53.28
CA ALA A 89 8.92 41.87 52.74
C ALA A 89 7.82 42.93 52.82
N PHE A 90 6.55 42.52 52.92
CA PHE A 90 5.40 43.44 52.91
C PHE A 90 4.45 43.11 54.05
N VAL A 91 3.35 42.42 53.75
CA VAL A 91 2.29 42.10 54.70
C VAL A 91 1.87 40.66 54.51
N ARG A 92 1.52 39.98 55.60
CA ARG A 92 0.93 38.66 55.55
C ARG A 92 -0.44 38.74 54.85
N MET A 93 -0.52 38.25 53.62
CA MET A 93 -1.77 38.22 52.87
C MET A 93 -2.73 37.17 53.46
N PRO A 94 -4.05 37.32 53.26
CA PRO A 94 -5.03 36.30 53.62
C PRO A 94 -4.74 34.96 52.92
N LEU A 95 -5.00 33.84 53.60
CA LEU A 95 -4.75 32.49 53.05
C LEU A 95 -5.41 32.26 51.67
N VAL A 96 -6.61 32.82 51.48
CA VAL A 96 -7.36 32.78 50.22
C VAL A 96 -6.55 33.34 49.05
N TYR A 97 -5.77 34.40 49.25
CA TYR A 97 -4.92 34.99 48.21
C TYR A 97 -3.88 33.99 47.69
N TYR A 98 -3.18 33.30 48.60
CA TYR A 98 -2.15 32.33 48.21
C TYR A 98 -2.74 31.07 47.58
N VAL A 99 -3.80 30.51 48.17
CA VAL A 99 -4.40 29.25 47.70
C VAL A 99 -5.10 29.46 46.36
N PHE A 100 -5.99 30.44 46.25
CA PHE A 100 -6.70 30.71 44.99
C PHE A 100 -5.77 31.29 43.94
N GLY A 101 -4.78 32.11 44.33
CA GLY A 101 -3.77 32.63 43.40
C GLY A 101 -2.97 31.52 42.74
N ALA A 102 -2.56 30.51 43.51
CA ALA A 102 -1.85 29.33 43.01
C ALA A 102 -2.72 28.45 42.10
N ILE A 103 -3.98 28.19 42.49
CA ILE A 103 -4.92 27.41 41.69
C ILE A 103 -5.21 28.12 40.36
N LEU A 104 -5.57 29.40 40.40
CA LEU A 104 -5.86 30.19 39.20
C LEU A 104 -4.64 30.33 38.30
N GLN A 105 -3.44 30.49 38.87
CA GLN A 105 -2.20 30.51 38.10
C GLN A 105 -2.01 29.19 37.35
N CYS A 106 -2.14 28.06 38.04
CA CYS A 106 -2.00 26.73 37.42
C CYS A 106 -3.04 26.54 36.31
N VAL A 107 -4.30 26.88 36.57
CA VAL A 107 -5.39 26.79 35.57
C VAL A 107 -5.11 27.67 34.36
N PHE A 108 -4.76 28.94 34.53
CA PHE A 108 -4.47 29.82 33.39
C PHE A 108 -3.26 29.37 32.58
N LEU A 109 -2.22 28.86 33.25
CA LEU A 109 -1.06 28.28 32.61
C LEU A 109 -1.38 26.98 31.87
N LEU A 110 -2.32 26.16 32.34
CA LEU A 110 -2.78 24.96 31.62
C LEU A 110 -3.66 25.34 30.44
N VAL A 111 -4.65 26.21 30.64
CA VAL A 111 -5.61 26.62 29.60
C VAL A 111 -4.88 27.20 28.40
N ALA A 112 -3.97 28.15 28.59
CA ALA A 112 -3.21 28.76 27.49
C ALA A 112 -2.45 27.73 26.65
N ARG A 113 -1.95 26.71 27.34
CA ARG A 113 -1.04 25.73 26.78
C ARG A 113 -1.78 24.64 26.03
N PHE A 114 -2.83 24.12 26.65
CA PHE A 114 -3.71 23.13 26.05
C PHE A 114 -4.61 23.74 24.97
N SER A 115 -5.00 25.02 25.06
CA SER A 115 -5.78 25.69 24.02
C SER A 115 -5.01 25.83 22.71
N TYR A 116 -3.72 26.18 22.77
CA TYR A 116 -2.86 26.22 21.58
C TYR A 116 -2.70 24.84 20.94
N ARG A 117 -2.54 23.78 21.74
CA ARG A 117 -2.52 22.40 21.26
C ARG A 117 -3.84 22.00 20.61
N LEU A 118 -4.96 22.25 21.29
CA LEU A 118 -6.28 21.90 20.79
C LEU A 118 -6.56 22.62 19.47
N PHE A 119 -6.16 23.90 19.38
CA PHE A 119 -6.24 24.66 18.13
C PHE A 119 -5.39 24.04 17.01
N LEU A 120 -4.12 23.69 17.27
CA LEU A 120 -3.26 23.05 16.28
C LEU A 120 -3.80 21.68 15.82
N VAL A 121 -4.27 20.84 16.75
CA VAL A 121 -4.85 19.52 16.41
C VAL A 121 -6.12 19.69 15.57
N ILE A 122 -7.00 20.61 15.94
CA ILE A 122 -8.22 20.89 15.17
C ILE A 122 -7.89 21.53 13.82
N TYR A 123 -6.89 22.40 13.76
CA TYR A 123 -6.45 23.07 12.53
C TYR A 123 -5.79 22.09 11.56
N GLU A 124 -4.90 21.22 12.05
CA GLU A 124 -4.32 20.11 11.27
C GLU A 124 -5.41 19.14 10.78
N ALA A 125 -6.37 18.78 11.63
CA ALA A 125 -7.52 17.97 11.24
C ALA A 125 -8.39 18.66 10.17
N LYS A 126 -8.60 19.97 10.29
CA LYS A 126 -9.34 20.77 9.29
C LYS A 126 -8.58 20.93 7.97
N LEU A 127 -7.26 21.12 8.00
CA LEU A 127 -6.40 21.16 6.81
C LEU A 127 -6.39 19.82 6.09
N LYS A 128 -6.25 18.71 6.82
CA LYS A 128 -6.39 17.36 6.28
C LYS A 128 -7.79 17.09 5.73
N SER A 129 -8.84 17.77 6.24
CA SER A 129 -10.22 17.62 5.73
C SER A 129 -10.56 18.47 4.50
N LYS A 130 -9.76 19.50 4.17
CA LYS A 130 -10.13 20.50 3.15
C LYS A 130 -9.46 20.35 1.80
N VAL A 131 -8.51 19.44 1.62
CA VAL A 131 -7.81 19.26 0.34
C VAL A 131 -7.51 17.79 0.10
N LYS A 132 -8.41 17.12 -0.64
CA LYS A 132 -8.21 16.06 -1.64
C LYS A 132 -9.43 15.15 -1.64
N ASP A 133 -9.93 14.86 -2.84
CA ASP A 133 -10.90 13.79 -3.07
C ASP A 133 -10.14 12.46 -2.91
N VAL A 134 -9.89 12.10 -1.65
CA VAL A 134 -9.04 10.97 -1.28
C VAL A 134 -9.75 9.68 -1.67
N PRO A 135 -9.16 8.82 -2.52
CA PRO A 135 -9.68 7.50 -2.87
C PRO A 135 -10.16 6.74 -1.63
N LYS A 136 -11.47 6.49 -1.58
CA LYS A 136 -12.08 5.68 -0.53
C LYS A 136 -11.90 4.21 -0.85
N ILE A 137 -11.43 3.47 0.15
CA ILE A 137 -11.09 2.05 0.06
C ILE A 137 -12.08 1.22 0.87
N MET A 138 -12.50 0.11 0.29
CA MET A 138 -13.16 -0.99 1.00
C MET A 138 -12.17 -2.14 1.14
N ILE A 139 -12.01 -2.66 2.36
CA ILE A 139 -11.17 -3.84 2.61
C ILE A 139 -12.07 -5.07 2.71
N ILE A 140 -11.75 -6.12 1.96
CA ILE A 140 -12.39 -7.43 2.07
C ILE A 140 -11.50 -8.34 2.92
N GLY A 141 -12.02 -8.79 4.05
CA GLY A 141 -11.31 -9.55 5.07
C GLY A 141 -10.95 -8.69 6.29
N ALA A 142 -11.63 -8.91 7.40
CA ALA A 142 -11.39 -8.33 8.72
C ALA A 142 -10.38 -9.14 9.57
N GLY A 143 -9.72 -10.13 8.96
CA GLY A 143 -8.66 -10.92 9.59
C GLY A 143 -7.37 -10.13 9.84
N SER A 144 -6.32 -10.82 10.29
CA SER A 144 -5.03 -10.20 10.62
C SER A 144 -4.43 -9.40 9.46
N ALA A 145 -4.50 -9.91 8.23
CA ALA A 145 -4.00 -9.22 7.03
C ALA A 145 -4.73 -7.89 6.77
N GLY A 146 -6.07 -7.89 6.86
CA GLY A 146 -6.87 -6.67 6.68
C GLY A 146 -6.61 -5.63 7.76
N GLN A 147 -6.44 -6.06 9.02
CA GLN A 147 -6.08 -5.17 10.13
C GLN A 147 -4.70 -4.53 9.93
N MET A 148 -3.73 -5.29 9.42
CA MET A 148 -2.38 -4.77 9.14
C MET A 148 -2.41 -3.71 8.03
N ILE A 149 -3.12 -3.98 6.93
CA ILE A 149 -3.30 -3.03 5.83
C ILE A 149 -4.01 -1.77 6.32
N LEU A 150 -5.07 -1.91 7.12
CA LEU A 150 -5.81 -0.79 7.69
C LEU A 150 -4.92 0.10 8.58
N ARG A 151 -4.10 -0.51 9.44
CA ARG A 151 -3.13 0.21 10.29
C ARG A 151 -2.08 0.93 9.46
N ASP A 152 -1.60 0.30 8.40
CA ASP A 152 -0.59 0.88 7.51
C ASP A 152 -1.13 2.11 6.79
N ILE A 153 -2.34 2.01 6.19
CA ILE A 153 -3.01 3.14 5.53
C ILE A 153 -3.21 4.29 6.53
N ASN A 154 -3.73 4.00 7.73
CA ASN A 154 -3.99 5.02 8.75
C ASN A 154 -2.71 5.67 9.32
N ARG A 155 -1.58 4.96 9.33
CA ARG A 155 -0.29 5.47 9.84
C ARG A 155 0.53 6.19 8.77
N SER A 156 0.36 5.83 7.51
CA SER A 156 1.14 6.41 6.43
C SER A 156 0.63 7.83 6.12
N ASP A 157 1.47 8.84 6.34
CA ASP A 157 1.24 10.20 5.78
C ASP A 157 1.52 10.23 4.26
N TYR A 158 1.92 9.09 3.66
CA TYR A 158 2.34 8.95 2.27
C TYR A 158 1.27 8.42 1.31
N THR A 159 0.24 7.73 1.82
CA THR A 159 -0.89 7.32 0.96
C THR A 159 -2.02 8.32 1.13
N ASP A 160 -2.32 9.05 0.05
CA ASP A 160 -3.57 9.81 -0.05
C ASP A 160 -4.71 8.80 -0.24
N GLU A 161 -4.99 7.95 0.75
CA GLU A 161 -6.04 6.93 0.70
C GLU A 161 -6.78 6.86 2.05
N ARG A 162 -8.07 6.52 2.03
CA ARG A 162 -8.85 6.40 3.26
C ARG A 162 -9.73 5.16 3.23
N VAL A 163 -9.61 4.31 4.25
CA VAL A 163 -10.51 3.17 4.40
C VAL A 163 -11.87 3.65 4.92
N ALA A 164 -12.93 3.30 4.21
CA ALA A 164 -14.30 3.71 4.53
C ALA A 164 -15.11 2.59 5.22
N CYS A 165 -14.88 1.34 4.84
CA CYS A 165 -15.54 0.18 5.42
C CYS A 165 -14.73 -1.11 5.25
N VAL A 166 -15.06 -2.11 6.05
CA VAL A 166 -14.56 -3.48 5.94
C VAL A 166 -15.74 -4.44 5.69
N ILE A 167 -15.52 -5.47 4.87
CA ILE A 167 -16.45 -6.58 4.62
C ILE A 167 -15.79 -7.88 5.07
N ASP A 168 -16.50 -8.74 5.79
CA ASP A 168 -16.02 -10.06 6.21
C ASP A 168 -17.22 -11.00 6.37
N ASP A 169 -17.10 -12.23 5.88
CA ASP A 169 -18.20 -13.21 5.93
C ASP A 169 -18.47 -13.76 7.35
N ASP A 170 -17.58 -13.51 8.32
CA ASP A 170 -17.80 -13.87 9.72
C ASP A 170 -18.83 -12.95 10.38
N GLU A 171 -20.05 -13.47 10.55
CA GLU A 171 -21.19 -12.78 11.19
C GLU A 171 -20.85 -12.21 12.58
N SER A 172 -19.92 -12.84 13.31
CA SER A 172 -19.54 -12.36 14.65
C SER A 172 -18.88 -10.98 14.63
N LYS A 173 -18.39 -10.54 13.46
CA LYS A 173 -17.71 -9.25 13.27
C LYS A 173 -18.64 -8.16 12.77
N TRP A 174 -19.85 -8.48 12.32
CA TRP A 174 -20.76 -7.51 11.72
C TRP A 174 -21.19 -6.44 12.73
N GLY A 175 -21.24 -5.18 12.28
CA GLY A 175 -21.57 -4.03 13.13
C GLY A 175 -20.50 -3.66 14.15
N ARG A 176 -19.37 -4.39 14.20
CA ARG A 176 -18.20 -4.03 15.01
C ARG A 176 -17.27 -3.10 14.26
N TYR A 177 -16.29 -2.56 14.99
CA TYR A 177 -15.30 -1.64 14.46
C TYR A 177 -13.90 -2.23 14.57
N ILE A 178 -13.07 -1.95 13.57
CA ILE A 178 -11.65 -2.27 13.53
C ILE A 178 -10.92 -0.97 13.26
N GLU A 179 -10.07 -0.51 14.19
CA GLU A 179 -9.34 0.75 14.07
C GLU A 179 -10.26 1.91 13.62
N GLU A 180 -11.44 2.01 14.25
CA GLU A 180 -12.50 3.01 13.98
C GLU A 180 -13.27 2.85 12.66
N VAL A 181 -12.97 1.82 11.86
CA VAL A 181 -13.68 1.52 10.60
C VAL A 181 -14.74 0.44 10.83
N PRO A 182 -15.99 0.63 10.38
CA PRO A 182 -17.07 -0.35 10.58
C PRO A 182 -16.91 -1.58 9.67
N VAL A 183 -17.22 -2.75 10.22
CA VAL A 183 -17.47 -3.98 9.47
C VAL A 183 -18.95 -4.00 9.07
N VAL A 184 -19.23 -3.81 7.80
CA VAL A 184 -20.58 -3.52 7.29
C VAL A 184 -21.43 -4.78 7.13
N GLY A 185 -20.81 -5.92 6.82
CA GLY A 185 -21.50 -7.19 6.59
C GLY A 185 -20.61 -8.17 5.82
N GLY A 186 -21.24 -9.21 5.29
CA GLY A 186 -20.62 -10.23 4.42
C GLY A 186 -20.54 -9.81 2.95
N ARG A 187 -20.13 -10.75 2.10
CA ARG A 187 -19.91 -10.52 0.66
C ARG A 187 -21.13 -9.99 -0.11
N ASP A 188 -22.34 -10.24 0.36
CA ASP A 188 -23.58 -9.76 -0.28
C ASP A 188 -23.75 -8.23 -0.17
N GLU A 189 -23.16 -7.61 0.85
CA GLU A 189 -23.24 -6.16 1.08
C GLU A 189 -22.20 -5.36 0.28
N ILE A 190 -21.30 -6.02 -0.47
CA ILE A 190 -20.20 -5.37 -1.20
C ILE A 190 -20.74 -4.29 -2.16
N MET A 191 -21.79 -4.60 -2.94
CA MET A 191 -22.38 -3.67 -3.90
C MET A 191 -23.07 -2.48 -3.22
N ALA A 192 -23.85 -2.76 -2.18
CA ALA A 192 -24.54 -1.74 -1.41
C ALA A 192 -23.55 -0.81 -0.69
N ALA A 193 -22.51 -1.38 -0.07
CA ALA A 193 -21.44 -0.65 0.59
C ALA A 193 -20.61 0.18 -0.41
N ALA A 194 -20.26 -0.37 -1.57
CA ALA A 194 -19.52 0.35 -2.61
C ALA A 194 -20.23 1.66 -3.00
N LYS A 195 -21.55 1.59 -3.22
CA LYS A 195 -22.37 2.75 -3.58
C LYS A 195 -22.59 3.70 -2.40
N LYS A 196 -22.93 3.18 -1.22
CA LYS A 196 -23.22 3.97 -0.01
C LYS A 196 -22.03 4.80 0.45
N TYR A 197 -20.84 4.22 0.43
CA TYR A 197 -19.62 4.87 0.90
C TYR A 197 -18.85 5.61 -0.21
N GLY A 198 -19.21 5.38 -1.48
CA GLY A 198 -18.54 5.99 -2.65
C GLY A 198 -17.13 5.43 -2.84
N ILE A 199 -17.02 4.11 -2.88
CA ILE A 199 -15.74 3.39 -2.92
C ILE A 199 -15.11 3.51 -4.32
N SER A 200 -13.80 3.72 -4.35
CA SER A 200 -13.00 3.83 -5.58
C SER A 200 -12.07 2.64 -5.78
N LYS A 201 -11.61 2.03 -4.68
CA LYS A 201 -10.70 0.88 -4.67
C LYS A 201 -11.17 -0.18 -3.68
N ILE A 202 -10.99 -1.45 -4.04
CA ILE A 202 -11.30 -2.59 -3.18
C ILE A 202 -10.02 -3.39 -2.95
N TYR A 203 -9.65 -3.56 -1.68
CA TYR A 203 -8.44 -4.28 -1.26
C TYR A 203 -8.83 -5.64 -0.71
N ILE A 204 -8.43 -6.70 -1.41
CA ILE A 204 -8.74 -8.08 -1.05
C ILE A 204 -7.62 -8.61 -0.16
N ALA A 205 -7.91 -8.72 1.13
CA ALA A 205 -6.99 -9.11 2.19
C ALA A 205 -7.35 -10.51 2.75
N LEU A 206 -7.57 -11.46 1.84
CA LEU A 206 -7.94 -12.85 2.13
C LEU A 206 -6.86 -13.85 1.65
N PRO A 207 -5.63 -13.83 2.22
CA PRO A 207 -4.55 -14.70 1.77
C PRO A 207 -4.78 -16.19 2.10
N SER A 208 -5.57 -16.48 3.13
CA SER A 208 -5.88 -17.84 3.61
C SER A 208 -7.24 -18.37 3.14
N ALA A 209 -7.99 -17.60 2.35
CA ALA A 209 -9.27 -18.06 1.81
C ALA A 209 -9.06 -19.15 0.75
N SER A 210 -10.06 -20.02 0.60
CA SER A 210 -10.05 -21.01 -0.48
C SER A 210 -10.02 -20.29 -1.84
N ALA A 211 -9.44 -20.95 -2.84
CA ALA A 211 -9.36 -20.37 -4.17
C ALA A 211 -10.74 -20.16 -4.81
N ALA A 212 -11.74 -20.97 -4.42
CA ALA A 212 -13.14 -20.81 -4.81
C ALA A 212 -13.75 -19.55 -4.18
N ASP A 213 -13.64 -19.38 -2.85
CA ASP A 213 -14.16 -18.20 -2.14
C ASP A 213 -13.54 -16.90 -2.66
N LYS A 214 -12.23 -16.92 -2.90
CA LYS A 214 -11.51 -15.75 -3.43
C LYS A 214 -12.02 -15.36 -4.81
N ARG A 215 -12.26 -16.35 -5.69
CA ARG A 215 -12.82 -16.12 -7.03
C ARG A 215 -14.22 -15.54 -6.94
N ASP A 216 -15.09 -16.08 -6.09
CA ASP A 216 -16.46 -15.60 -5.94
C ASP A 216 -16.49 -14.14 -5.46
N ILE A 217 -15.66 -13.82 -4.47
CA ILE A 217 -15.51 -12.45 -3.96
C ILE A 217 -14.97 -11.51 -5.05
N ILE A 218 -13.97 -11.94 -5.84
CA ILE A 218 -13.44 -11.12 -6.93
C ILE A 218 -14.52 -10.84 -7.97
N ASN A 219 -15.35 -11.83 -8.33
CA ASN A 219 -16.44 -11.64 -9.30
C ASN A 219 -17.45 -10.60 -8.80
N ILE A 220 -17.89 -10.69 -7.53
CA ILE A 220 -18.78 -9.71 -6.92
C ILE A 220 -18.14 -8.31 -6.94
N CYS A 221 -16.85 -8.23 -6.60
CA CYS A 221 -16.14 -6.95 -6.60
C CYS A 221 -15.98 -6.36 -8.01
N GLN A 222 -15.87 -7.17 -9.06
CA GLN A 222 -15.76 -6.67 -10.45
C GLN A 222 -17.02 -5.95 -10.90
N GLU A 223 -18.20 -6.39 -10.46
CA GLU A 223 -19.48 -5.74 -10.79
C GLU A 223 -19.60 -4.31 -10.24
N THR A 224 -18.80 -3.97 -9.23
CA THR A 224 -18.78 -2.61 -8.65
C THR A 224 -18.14 -1.57 -9.56
N GLY A 225 -17.30 -1.99 -10.52
CA GLY A 225 -16.47 -1.10 -11.34
C GLY A 225 -15.30 -0.44 -10.59
N CYS A 226 -15.08 -0.77 -9.32
CA CYS A 226 -13.95 -0.24 -8.53
C CYS A 226 -12.62 -0.89 -8.95
N VAL A 227 -11.50 -0.18 -8.69
CA VAL A 227 -10.16 -0.74 -8.93
C VAL A 227 -9.85 -1.82 -7.88
N LEU A 228 -9.64 -3.06 -8.34
CA LEU A 228 -9.37 -4.20 -7.47
C LEU A 228 -7.87 -4.38 -7.23
N LYS A 229 -7.52 -4.58 -5.97
CA LYS A 229 -6.17 -4.91 -5.54
C LYS A 229 -6.19 -6.16 -4.66
N ASN A 230 -5.21 -7.03 -4.83
CA ASN A 230 -5.12 -8.32 -4.16
C ASN A 230 -3.82 -8.43 -3.36
N LEU A 231 -3.91 -8.93 -2.13
CA LEU A 231 -2.76 -9.30 -1.33
C LEU A 231 -2.29 -10.72 -1.72
N PRO A 232 -1.04 -10.90 -2.20
CA PRO A 232 -0.57 -12.24 -2.57
C PRO A 232 -0.29 -13.11 -1.33
N GLY A 233 -0.60 -14.41 -1.42
CA GLY A 233 -0.54 -15.32 -0.26
C GLY A 233 0.85 -15.49 0.38
N MET A 234 1.93 -15.36 -0.41
CA MET A 234 3.32 -15.48 0.08
C MET A 234 3.69 -14.39 1.11
N TYR A 235 2.99 -13.25 1.12
CA TYR A 235 3.33 -12.11 1.99
C TYR A 235 2.90 -12.32 3.45
N GLN A 236 2.07 -13.33 3.73
CA GLN A 236 1.72 -13.71 5.11
C GLN A 236 2.91 -14.35 5.85
N LEU A 237 3.85 -14.98 5.12
CA LEU A 237 4.94 -15.79 5.69
C LEU A 237 6.25 -15.01 5.87
N VAL A 238 6.47 -13.90 5.15
CA VAL A 238 7.84 -13.39 4.96
C VAL A 238 8.21 -12.21 5.87
N LEU A 239 7.29 -11.38 6.38
CA LEU A 239 7.73 -10.13 7.05
C LEU A 239 7.00 -9.66 8.32
N GLY A 240 5.85 -10.23 8.73
CA GLY A 240 5.11 -9.70 9.90
C GLY A 240 4.73 -8.21 9.80
N GLN A 241 4.95 -7.60 8.63
CA GLN A 241 4.67 -6.23 8.24
C GLN A 241 4.13 -6.31 6.82
N VAL A 242 2.83 -6.07 6.68
CA VAL A 242 2.12 -6.00 5.40
C VAL A 242 1.83 -4.53 5.15
N THR A 243 2.28 -4.04 4.00
CA THR A 243 2.16 -2.63 3.62
C THR A 243 1.20 -2.53 2.44
N ALA A 244 0.40 -1.46 2.38
CA ALA A 244 -0.52 -1.20 1.27
C ALA A 244 0.19 -1.12 -0.10
N SER A 245 1.48 -0.75 -0.13
CA SER A 245 2.31 -0.73 -1.34
C SER A 245 2.56 -2.11 -1.97
N GLN A 246 2.38 -3.19 -1.21
CA GLN A 246 2.57 -4.57 -1.70
C GLN A 246 1.33 -5.13 -2.42
N MET A 247 0.24 -4.34 -2.46
CA MET A 247 -1.00 -4.72 -3.13
C MET A 247 -0.84 -4.65 -4.65
N ARG A 248 -1.04 -5.78 -5.35
CA ARG A 248 -0.99 -5.86 -6.82
C ARG A 248 -2.39 -5.82 -7.43
N ASN A 249 -2.47 -5.51 -8.73
CA ASN A 249 -3.73 -5.68 -9.47
C ASN A 249 -4.14 -7.15 -9.46
N VAL A 250 -5.44 -7.42 -9.55
CA VAL A 250 -5.96 -8.78 -9.71
C VAL A 250 -5.53 -9.32 -11.08
N ASP A 251 -4.80 -10.43 -11.10
CA ASP A 251 -4.34 -11.09 -12.33
C ASP A 251 -5.34 -12.17 -12.77
N ILE A 252 -5.31 -12.58 -14.05
CA ILE A 252 -6.17 -13.65 -14.60
C ILE A 252 -6.01 -14.96 -13.79
N GLU A 253 -4.82 -15.21 -13.26
CA GLU A 253 -4.51 -16.37 -12.43
C GLU A 253 -5.32 -16.40 -11.13
N ASP A 254 -5.59 -15.23 -10.53
CA ASP A 254 -6.40 -15.12 -9.31
C ASP A 254 -7.88 -15.47 -9.58
N LEU A 255 -8.33 -15.39 -10.84
CA LEU A 255 -9.69 -15.79 -11.28
C LEU A 255 -9.80 -17.28 -11.58
N LEU A 256 -8.69 -17.95 -11.89
CA LEU A 256 -8.70 -19.36 -12.30
C LEU A 256 -8.87 -20.32 -11.11
N GLY A 257 -8.68 -19.83 -9.88
CA GLY A 257 -9.07 -20.55 -8.66
C GLY A 257 -8.35 -21.90 -8.46
N ARG A 258 -7.22 -22.14 -9.13
CA ARG A 258 -6.44 -23.37 -9.01
C ARG A 258 -5.02 -23.06 -8.61
N GLU A 259 -4.43 -23.86 -7.72
CA GLU A 259 -2.99 -23.85 -7.57
C GLU A 259 -2.36 -24.32 -8.89
N PRO A 260 -1.38 -23.58 -9.44
CA PRO A 260 -0.69 -24.03 -10.64
C PRO A 260 -0.05 -25.39 -10.38
N ILE A 261 -0.37 -26.36 -11.23
CA ILE A 261 0.25 -27.70 -11.17
C ILE A 261 1.75 -27.51 -11.37
N LYS A 262 2.53 -27.72 -10.31
CA LYS A 262 3.99 -27.80 -10.39
C LYS A 262 4.34 -29.15 -10.99
N ALA A 263 4.36 -29.22 -12.32
CA ALA A 263 4.96 -30.37 -12.99
C ALA A 263 6.45 -30.43 -12.62
N ASP A 264 6.94 -31.58 -12.19
CA ASP A 264 8.38 -31.82 -12.04
C ASP A 264 8.97 -31.92 -13.45
N MET A 265 9.48 -30.79 -13.92
CA MET A 265 9.99 -30.65 -15.29
C MET A 265 11.49 -30.90 -15.39
N THR A 266 12.13 -31.38 -14.31
CA THR A 266 13.58 -31.57 -14.24
C THR A 266 14.08 -32.48 -15.37
N ASP A 267 13.36 -33.58 -15.62
CA ASP A 267 13.68 -34.53 -16.70
C ASP A 267 13.44 -33.94 -18.10
N VAL A 268 12.39 -33.13 -18.26
CA VAL A 268 12.06 -32.49 -19.55
C VAL A 268 13.12 -31.45 -19.92
N PHE A 269 13.66 -30.74 -18.93
CA PHE A 269 14.64 -29.69 -19.13
C PHE A 269 16.09 -30.17 -19.20
N ASN A 270 16.42 -31.33 -18.62
CA ASN A 270 17.71 -31.99 -18.83
C ASN A 270 17.95 -32.31 -20.32
N ILE A 271 16.89 -32.55 -21.10
CA ILE A 271 16.97 -32.83 -22.54
C ILE A 271 17.38 -31.58 -23.33
N ILE A 272 17.17 -30.37 -22.81
CA ILE A 272 17.46 -29.10 -23.50
C ILE A 272 18.93 -28.66 -23.32
N ALA A 273 19.55 -29.04 -22.20
CA ALA A 273 20.90 -28.62 -21.87
C ALA A 273 21.91 -29.04 -22.95
N GLY A 274 22.72 -28.08 -23.43
CA GLY A 274 23.73 -28.33 -24.45
C GLY A 274 23.20 -28.60 -25.87
N LYS A 275 21.89 -28.50 -26.10
CA LYS A 275 21.26 -28.72 -27.43
C LYS A 275 21.03 -27.42 -28.19
N THR A 276 20.99 -27.51 -29.52
CA THR A 276 20.52 -26.42 -30.40
C THR A 276 19.01 -26.50 -30.54
N VAL A 277 18.30 -25.49 -30.06
CA VAL A 277 16.83 -25.49 -29.99
C VAL A 277 16.26 -24.40 -30.90
N LEU A 278 15.30 -24.78 -31.76
CA LEU A 278 14.53 -23.87 -32.61
C LEU A 278 13.11 -23.75 -32.08
N VAL A 279 12.63 -22.51 -31.92
CA VAL A 279 11.24 -22.21 -31.58
C VAL A 279 10.59 -21.45 -32.75
N THR A 280 9.63 -22.06 -33.44
CA THR A 280 8.82 -21.34 -34.43
C THR A 280 7.65 -20.63 -33.74
N GLY A 281 7.26 -19.46 -34.22
CA GLY A 281 6.27 -18.63 -33.53
C GLY A 281 6.79 -18.11 -32.18
N GLY A 282 8.11 -17.92 -32.06
CA GLY A 282 8.78 -17.59 -30.80
C GLY A 282 8.49 -16.18 -30.25
N GLY A 283 7.92 -15.28 -31.05
CA GLY A 283 7.35 -14.02 -30.59
C GLY A 283 5.89 -14.14 -30.14
N GLY A 284 5.22 -15.26 -30.41
CA GLY A 284 3.87 -15.51 -29.94
C GLY A 284 3.79 -15.69 -28.42
N SER A 285 2.58 -15.67 -27.86
CA SER A 285 2.36 -15.82 -26.41
C SER A 285 2.96 -17.11 -25.85
N ILE A 286 2.76 -18.25 -26.53
CA ILE A 286 3.31 -19.55 -26.10
C ILE A 286 4.80 -19.67 -26.46
N GLY A 287 5.17 -19.27 -27.68
CA GLY A 287 6.55 -19.37 -28.16
C GLY A 287 7.52 -18.54 -27.33
N SER A 288 7.14 -17.32 -26.94
CA SER A 288 7.99 -16.47 -26.10
C SER A 288 8.20 -17.06 -24.71
N GLU A 289 7.16 -17.66 -24.12
CA GLU A 289 7.31 -18.35 -22.84
C GLU A 289 8.20 -19.58 -22.95
N LEU A 290 8.07 -20.37 -24.03
CA LEU A 290 9.00 -21.46 -24.30
C LEU A 290 10.43 -20.96 -24.44
N CYS A 291 10.67 -19.87 -25.16
CA CYS A 291 11.99 -19.27 -25.26
C CYS A 291 12.56 -18.88 -23.88
N ARG A 292 11.74 -18.30 -22.98
CA ARG A 292 12.15 -17.99 -21.60
C ARG A 292 12.51 -19.23 -20.80
N GLN A 293 11.72 -20.30 -20.89
CA GLN A 293 11.99 -21.53 -20.15
C GLN A 293 13.24 -22.21 -20.70
N ILE A 294 13.36 -22.35 -22.02
CA ILE A 294 14.54 -22.94 -22.67
C ILE A 294 15.82 -22.19 -22.29
N ALA A 295 15.79 -20.84 -22.28
CA ALA A 295 16.96 -20.02 -21.92
C ALA A 295 17.49 -20.28 -20.50
N LYS A 296 16.64 -20.69 -19.54
CA LYS A 296 17.04 -21.01 -18.17
C LYS A 296 17.87 -22.29 -18.05
N HIS A 297 17.80 -23.18 -19.03
CA HIS A 297 18.36 -24.53 -18.96
C HIS A 297 19.59 -24.73 -19.84
N ASN A 298 20.37 -23.66 -20.04
CA ASN A 298 21.70 -23.70 -20.69
C ASN A 298 21.73 -24.45 -22.04
N PRO A 299 20.89 -24.07 -23.02
CA PRO A 299 20.98 -24.64 -24.35
C PRO A 299 22.31 -24.21 -25.00
N LYS A 300 22.82 -25.01 -25.94
CA LYS A 300 24.00 -24.63 -26.74
C LYS A 300 23.71 -23.41 -27.63
N ARG A 301 22.47 -23.32 -28.13
CA ARG A 301 21.96 -22.19 -28.92
C ARG A 301 20.44 -22.21 -28.91
N LEU A 302 19.82 -21.04 -28.77
CA LEU A 302 18.39 -20.82 -28.93
C LEU A 302 18.12 -20.01 -30.19
N ILE A 303 17.23 -20.49 -31.05
CA ILE A 303 16.84 -19.84 -32.31
C ILE A 303 15.35 -19.49 -32.22
N ILE A 304 15.06 -18.19 -32.29
CA ILE A 304 13.70 -17.66 -32.35
C ILE A 304 13.36 -17.44 -33.83
N PHE A 305 12.34 -18.12 -34.33
CA PHE A 305 11.87 -17.95 -35.70
C PHE A 305 10.41 -17.47 -35.69
N ASP A 306 10.16 -16.26 -36.18
CA ASP A 306 8.81 -15.69 -36.20
C ASP A 306 8.60 -14.84 -37.45
N ILE A 307 7.33 -14.66 -37.84
CA ILE A 307 6.95 -13.78 -38.95
C ILE A 307 6.80 -12.33 -38.48
N TYR A 308 6.44 -12.10 -37.21
CA TYR A 308 6.13 -10.78 -36.69
C TYR A 308 7.33 -10.19 -35.94
N GLU A 309 7.99 -9.24 -36.59
CA GLU A 309 9.27 -8.66 -36.16
C GLU A 309 9.22 -7.96 -34.79
N ASN A 310 8.14 -7.25 -34.47
CA ASN A 310 8.04 -6.51 -33.20
C ASN A 310 8.06 -7.47 -32.00
N ASN A 311 7.28 -8.55 -32.07
CA ASN A 311 7.25 -9.52 -30.97
C ASN A 311 8.56 -10.30 -30.87
N ALA A 312 9.14 -10.68 -32.01
CA ALA A 312 10.43 -11.35 -32.05
C ALA A 312 11.55 -10.48 -31.46
N TYR A 313 11.51 -9.17 -31.74
CA TYR A 313 12.46 -8.20 -31.19
C TYR A 313 12.28 -8.00 -29.69
N ALA A 314 11.03 -7.92 -29.21
CA ALA A 314 10.74 -7.78 -27.78
C ALA A 314 11.31 -8.94 -26.95
N ILE A 315 11.07 -10.18 -27.36
CA ILE A 315 11.63 -11.36 -26.67
C ILE A 315 13.15 -11.46 -26.84
N GLN A 316 13.69 -11.03 -27.98
CA GLN A 316 15.14 -10.99 -28.19
C GLN A 316 15.83 -10.05 -27.19
N LEU A 317 15.28 -8.85 -26.99
CA LEU A 317 15.81 -7.87 -26.05
C LEU A 317 15.77 -8.42 -24.62
N GLU A 318 14.60 -8.95 -24.21
CA GLU A 318 14.38 -9.55 -22.90
C GLU A 318 15.42 -10.66 -22.59
N LEU A 319 15.63 -11.58 -23.53
CA LEU A 319 16.55 -12.70 -23.32
C LEU A 319 18.02 -12.28 -23.37
N ARG A 320 18.40 -11.30 -24.19
CA ARG A 320 19.77 -10.77 -24.22
C ARG A 320 20.16 -10.07 -22.93
N GLU A 321 19.23 -9.31 -22.35
CA GLU A 321 19.43 -8.63 -21.08
C GLU A 321 19.60 -9.66 -19.95
N LYS A 322 18.71 -10.66 -19.90
CA LYS A 322 18.68 -11.63 -18.80
C LYS A 322 19.73 -12.76 -18.91
N TYR A 323 20.11 -13.13 -20.13
CA TYR A 323 21.04 -14.23 -20.41
C TYR A 323 22.13 -13.79 -21.40
N PRO A 324 23.07 -12.92 -21.00
CA PRO A 324 24.06 -12.33 -21.91
C PRO A 324 25.01 -13.35 -22.56
N ASN A 325 25.20 -14.52 -21.94
CA ASN A 325 26.04 -15.60 -22.46
C ASN A 325 25.28 -16.58 -23.39
N LEU A 326 23.96 -16.42 -23.53
CA LEU A 326 23.15 -17.28 -24.38
C LEU A 326 23.46 -17.00 -25.86
N LYS A 327 23.83 -18.04 -26.61
CA LYS A 327 23.89 -17.95 -28.08
C LYS A 327 22.48 -17.86 -28.64
N LEU A 328 21.98 -16.64 -28.79
CA LEU A 328 20.63 -16.33 -29.25
C LEU A 328 20.64 -15.83 -30.70
N GLU A 329 19.86 -16.49 -31.54
CA GLU A 329 19.62 -16.10 -32.94
C GLU A 329 18.14 -15.77 -33.11
N THR A 330 17.82 -14.60 -33.68
CA THR A 330 16.43 -14.21 -33.99
C THR A 330 16.31 -14.06 -35.50
N LEU A 331 15.43 -14.85 -36.10
CA LEU A 331 15.28 -14.98 -37.54
C LEU A 331 13.84 -14.65 -37.93
N ILE A 332 13.68 -13.68 -38.81
CA ILE A 332 12.37 -13.34 -39.37
C ILE A 332 12.07 -14.22 -40.59
N GLY A 333 10.90 -14.84 -40.58
CA GLY A 333 10.44 -15.68 -41.68
C GLY A 333 9.11 -16.36 -41.39
N SER A 334 8.45 -16.83 -42.45
CA SER A 334 7.21 -17.59 -42.33
C SER A 334 7.48 -19.09 -42.45
N VAL A 335 6.81 -19.90 -41.63
CA VAL A 335 6.79 -21.37 -41.77
C VAL A 335 6.17 -21.82 -43.09
N ARG A 336 5.48 -20.91 -43.80
CA ARG A 336 4.93 -21.15 -45.14
C ARG A 336 6.02 -21.16 -46.22
N ASP A 337 7.16 -20.51 -45.98
CA ASP A 337 8.28 -20.46 -46.91
C ASP A 337 9.21 -21.66 -46.70
N SER A 338 9.04 -22.67 -47.55
CA SER A 338 9.86 -23.88 -47.51
C SER A 338 11.34 -23.56 -47.71
N ARG A 339 11.69 -22.63 -48.60
CA ARG A 339 13.10 -22.33 -48.91
C ARG A 339 13.78 -21.73 -47.67
N LYS A 340 13.12 -20.78 -47.02
CA LYS A 340 13.63 -20.17 -45.79
C LYS A 340 13.79 -21.19 -44.67
N ILE A 341 12.77 -22.02 -44.43
CA ILE A 341 12.82 -23.06 -43.41
C ILE A 341 13.97 -24.03 -43.68
N PHE A 342 14.09 -24.55 -44.90
CA PHE A 342 15.19 -25.45 -45.26
C PHE A 342 16.58 -24.82 -45.05
N GLN A 343 16.75 -23.55 -45.42
CA GLN A 343 17.99 -22.82 -45.16
C GLN A 343 18.31 -22.73 -43.66
N VAL A 344 17.30 -22.47 -42.82
CA VAL A 344 17.47 -22.42 -41.35
C VAL A 344 17.91 -23.78 -40.82
N PHE A 345 17.24 -24.86 -41.23
CA PHE A 345 17.59 -26.21 -40.79
C PHE A 345 18.99 -26.65 -41.26
N GLN A 346 19.36 -26.35 -42.51
CA GLN A 346 20.69 -26.68 -43.04
C GLN A 346 21.81 -25.91 -42.34
N LYS A 347 21.60 -24.60 -42.10
CA LYS A 347 22.60 -23.72 -41.48
C LYS A 347 22.79 -24.02 -40.00
N TYR A 348 21.69 -24.15 -39.26
CA TYR A 348 21.73 -24.20 -37.80
C TYR A 348 21.64 -25.60 -37.22
N ARG A 349 21.15 -26.59 -37.98
CA ARG A 349 21.00 -28.00 -37.57
C ARG A 349 20.38 -28.14 -36.16
N PRO A 350 19.13 -27.66 -35.95
CA PRO A 350 18.48 -27.75 -34.65
C PRO A 350 18.24 -29.22 -34.27
N GLU A 351 18.65 -29.58 -33.06
CA GLU A 351 18.46 -30.91 -32.47
C GLU A 351 17.04 -31.06 -31.92
N ILE A 352 16.46 -29.96 -31.41
CA ILE A 352 15.10 -29.92 -30.89
C ILE A 352 14.33 -28.76 -31.55
N VAL A 353 13.11 -29.03 -31.98
CA VAL A 353 12.19 -28.03 -32.52
C VAL A 353 10.93 -27.97 -31.67
N TYR A 354 10.60 -26.79 -31.15
CA TYR A 354 9.29 -26.48 -30.60
C TYR A 354 8.50 -25.66 -31.63
N HIS A 355 7.47 -26.26 -32.20
CA HIS A 355 6.66 -25.64 -33.24
C HIS A 355 5.42 -24.98 -32.62
N ALA A 356 5.46 -23.67 -32.43
CA ALA A 356 4.37 -22.86 -31.88
C ALA A 356 3.77 -21.87 -32.91
N ALA A 357 4.27 -21.86 -34.15
CA ALA A 357 3.75 -21.01 -35.21
C ALA A 357 2.36 -21.48 -35.66
N ALA A 358 1.31 -20.79 -35.23
CA ALA A 358 -0.07 -21.07 -35.61
C ALA A 358 -0.94 -19.80 -35.63
N HIS A 359 -1.95 -19.77 -36.50
CA HIS A 359 -3.11 -18.91 -36.31
C HIS A 359 -4.04 -19.57 -35.28
N LYS A 360 -4.56 -18.77 -34.34
CA LYS A 360 -5.30 -19.30 -33.17
C LYS A 360 -6.73 -18.77 -33.00
N HIS A 361 -7.08 -17.65 -33.63
CA HIS A 361 -8.35 -16.96 -33.40
C HIS A 361 -9.44 -17.49 -34.34
N VAL A 362 -10.39 -18.25 -33.79
CA VAL A 362 -11.45 -18.94 -34.57
C VAL A 362 -12.24 -17.98 -35.45
N PRO A 363 -12.83 -16.87 -34.94
CA PRO A 363 -13.66 -16.01 -35.79
C PRO A 363 -12.91 -15.47 -37.02
N LEU A 364 -11.68 -14.99 -36.81
CA LEU A 364 -10.87 -14.46 -37.91
C LEU A 364 -10.49 -15.53 -38.93
N MET A 365 -10.27 -16.76 -38.49
CA MET A 365 -9.84 -17.86 -39.37
C MET A 365 -11.01 -18.55 -40.06
N GLU A 366 -12.23 -18.41 -39.57
CA GLU A 366 -13.44 -18.78 -40.31
C GLU A 366 -13.65 -17.85 -41.51
N ASP A 367 -13.33 -16.57 -41.38
CA ASP A 367 -13.35 -15.62 -42.52
C ASP A 367 -12.17 -15.85 -43.48
N SER A 368 -11.08 -16.48 -43.03
CA SER A 368 -9.83 -16.69 -43.78
C SER A 368 -9.28 -18.12 -43.68
N PRO A 369 -10.06 -19.14 -44.05
CA PRO A 369 -9.73 -20.55 -43.76
C PRO A 369 -8.50 -21.03 -44.52
N CYS A 370 -8.29 -20.52 -45.74
CA CYS A 370 -7.11 -20.82 -46.55
C CYS A 370 -5.80 -20.42 -45.86
N GLU A 371 -5.79 -19.33 -45.10
CA GLU A 371 -4.58 -18.86 -44.40
C GLU A 371 -4.30 -19.73 -43.17
N ALA A 372 -5.35 -20.16 -42.47
CA ALA A 372 -5.24 -21.15 -41.38
C ALA A 372 -4.64 -22.47 -41.89
N ILE A 373 -5.14 -23.02 -42.99
CA ILE A 373 -4.62 -24.27 -43.58
C ILE A 373 -3.16 -24.11 -44.02
N LYS A 374 -2.84 -23.03 -44.75
CA LYS A 374 -1.47 -22.77 -45.23
C LYS A 374 -0.47 -22.67 -44.08
N ASN A 375 -0.85 -22.09 -42.95
CA ASN A 375 0.05 -21.92 -41.82
C ASN A 375 0.06 -23.14 -40.88
N ASN A 376 -1.10 -23.56 -40.40
CA ASN A 376 -1.22 -24.55 -39.33
C ASN A 376 -1.04 -25.99 -39.83
N ALA A 377 -1.48 -26.31 -41.05
CA ALA A 377 -1.30 -27.64 -41.64
C ALA A 377 -0.04 -27.68 -42.52
N ILE A 378 0.00 -26.87 -43.57
CA ILE A 378 1.09 -26.91 -44.56
C ILE A 378 2.40 -26.37 -43.98
N GLY A 379 2.37 -25.32 -43.17
CA GLY A 379 3.55 -24.79 -42.49
C GLY A 379 4.13 -25.79 -41.47
N THR A 380 3.26 -26.48 -40.72
CA THR A 380 3.66 -27.57 -39.82
C THR A 380 4.30 -28.72 -40.60
N TYR A 381 3.66 -29.19 -41.68
CA TYR A 381 4.22 -30.23 -42.56
C TYR A 381 5.61 -29.86 -43.08
N LYS A 382 5.78 -28.63 -43.61
CA LYS A 382 7.07 -28.16 -44.13
C LYS A 382 8.16 -28.12 -43.06
N THR A 383 7.81 -27.66 -41.86
CA THR A 383 8.76 -27.56 -40.74
C THR A 383 9.13 -28.94 -40.22
N ALA A 384 8.15 -29.84 -40.05
CA ALA A 384 8.38 -31.23 -39.64
C ALA A 384 9.20 -32.00 -40.70
N TYR A 385 8.93 -31.79 -41.99
CA TYR A 385 9.69 -32.38 -43.07
C TYR A 385 11.14 -31.88 -43.09
N ALA A 386 11.36 -30.57 -42.92
CA ALA A 386 12.71 -30.02 -42.81
C ALA A 386 13.46 -30.58 -41.59
N ALA A 387 12.78 -30.74 -40.45
CA ALA A 387 13.33 -31.38 -39.25
C ALA A 387 13.75 -32.83 -39.50
N MET A 388 12.89 -33.62 -40.13
CA MET A 388 13.16 -35.00 -40.51
C MET A 388 14.38 -35.11 -41.44
N THR A 389 14.40 -34.32 -42.53
CA THR A 389 15.50 -34.38 -43.53
C THR A 389 16.84 -33.91 -43.00
N ASN A 390 16.87 -33.13 -41.92
CA ASN A 390 18.11 -32.61 -41.33
C ASN A 390 18.55 -33.34 -40.06
N GLY A 391 17.86 -34.41 -39.67
CA GLY A 391 18.23 -35.25 -38.52
C GLY A 391 17.91 -34.63 -37.16
N CYS A 392 16.81 -33.87 -37.06
CA CYS A 392 16.34 -33.35 -35.78
C CYS A 392 15.93 -34.50 -34.85
N GLU A 393 16.45 -34.52 -33.62
CA GLU A 393 16.19 -35.59 -32.65
C GLU A 393 14.76 -35.55 -32.11
N ARG A 394 14.19 -34.34 -31.95
CA ARG A 394 12.86 -34.17 -31.37
C ARG A 394 12.11 -32.99 -31.99
N PHE A 395 10.92 -33.28 -32.49
CA PHE A 395 9.96 -32.28 -32.96
C PHE A 395 8.73 -32.27 -32.03
N VAL A 396 8.53 -31.16 -31.32
CA VAL A 396 7.40 -30.95 -30.41
C VAL A 396 6.41 -30.01 -31.08
N LEU A 397 5.27 -30.55 -31.50
CA LEU A 397 4.15 -29.77 -32.05
C LEU A 397 3.23 -29.33 -30.91
N ILE A 398 2.99 -28.02 -30.78
CA ILE A 398 1.97 -27.52 -29.86
C ILE A 398 0.62 -27.62 -30.56
N SER A 399 -0.13 -28.67 -30.20
CA SER A 399 -1.46 -28.91 -30.75
C SER A 399 -2.49 -27.93 -30.18
N THR A 400 -3.60 -27.77 -30.89
CA THR A 400 -4.78 -27.05 -30.41
C THR A 400 -5.80 -28.04 -29.87
N ASP A 401 -6.47 -27.63 -28.80
CA ASP A 401 -7.72 -28.22 -28.29
C ASP A 401 -8.81 -28.46 -29.36
N LYS A 402 -8.80 -27.70 -30.46
CA LYS A 402 -9.80 -27.76 -31.53
C LYS A 402 -9.72 -29.01 -32.40
N ALA A 403 -8.55 -29.68 -32.44
CA ALA A 403 -8.32 -30.84 -33.30
C ALA A 403 -8.88 -32.17 -32.75
N VAL A 404 -9.27 -32.22 -31.46
CA VAL A 404 -9.71 -33.46 -30.82
C VAL A 404 -11.17 -33.81 -31.15
N ASN A 405 -12.04 -32.79 -31.28
CA ASN A 405 -13.44 -32.90 -31.72
C ASN A 405 -13.81 -31.63 -32.49
N PRO A 406 -13.48 -31.54 -33.79
CA PRO A 406 -13.60 -30.31 -34.55
C PRO A 406 -15.07 -29.91 -34.75
N THR A 407 -15.40 -28.68 -34.38
CA THR A 407 -16.72 -28.05 -34.57
C THR A 407 -16.66 -26.86 -35.53
N ASN A 408 -15.46 -26.52 -36.00
CA ASN A 408 -15.17 -25.40 -36.89
C ASN A 408 -13.96 -25.74 -37.78
N ILE A 409 -13.70 -24.91 -38.80
CA ILE A 409 -12.60 -25.10 -39.78
C ILE A 409 -11.21 -25.06 -39.12
N MET A 410 -11.11 -24.49 -37.92
CA MET A 410 -9.87 -24.37 -37.17
C MET A 410 -9.44 -25.65 -36.45
N GLY A 411 -10.36 -26.59 -36.22
CA GLY A 411 -10.06 -27.93 -35.71
C GLY A 411 -9.81 -28.90 -36.85
#